data_AF-S9UMZ9-F1
#
_entry.id   AF-S9UMZ9-F1
#
_cell.length_a   1.000
_cell.length_b   1.000
_cell.length_c   1.000
_cell.angle_alpha   90.00
_cell.angle_beta   90.00
_cell.angle_gamma   90.00
#
_symmetry.space_group_name_H-M   'P 1'
#
loop_
_entity.id
_entity.type
_entity.pdbx_description
1 polymer ?
#
loop_
_entity_poly.entity_id
_entity_poly.type
_entity_poly.pdbx_seq_one_letter_code
_entity_poly.pdbx_strand_id
1 'polypeptide(L)'
;MFAAKRRVIVPIQPTPNFPAHLIKAAFTTDPLKEKQKARFSSGGEAMREVQDIPKNLEGSRSRAELAATGDEEFAALIEFIQGASYDQLISGRRFKKIYDKLSENDDMFVWLCHTAMAVLNPGDMRSRLVYNHLKALAEAVASGEMTQRTAFRFYESAVRSPAYREIAARQLESGAATRLAGISAAADVMRQMGLTRRPMSSYFELYQRIVERSEAMTPWGFPPLFQFEERLSLEPRLRFFSRASQQQLERRRRGTIFSPHTILQGRRIFWIPPTWNRAGRFIGPHVNMYPGLTPD
;
A
#
# COMPACT_ATOMS: atom_id res chain seq x y z
N MET A 1 -32.37 -17.01 -49.44
CA MET A 1 -31.36 -17.12 -48.37
C MET A 1 -30.33 -16.00 -48.55
N PHE A 2 -30.38 -14.95 -47.74
CA PHE A 2 -29.31 -13.94 -47.72
C PHE A 2 -28.13 -14.50 -46.91
N ALA A 3 -27.07 -14.93 -47.60
CA ALA A 3 -25.81 -15.25 -46.94
C ALA A 3 -25.28 -13.99 -46.25
N ALA A 4 -25.07 -14.03 -44.94
CA ALA A 4 -24.79 -12.87 -44.08
C ALA A 4 -23.45 -12.14 -44.32
N LYS A 5 -22.82 -12.31 -45.51
CA LYS A 5 -21.50 -11.76 -45.90
C LYS A 5 -20.51 -11.79 -44.73
N ARG A 6 -20.44 -12.93 -44.02
CA ARG A 6 -19.57 -13.07 -42.85
C ARG A 6 -18.12 -12.89 -43.30
N ARG A 7 -17.45 -11.90 -42.73
CA ARG A 7 -16.05 -11.61 -43.02
C ARG A 7 -15.18 -12.78 -42.54
N VAL A 8 -14.26 -13.21 -43.40
CA VAL A 8 -13.26 -14.23 -43.09
C VAL A 8 -11.89 -13.58 -43.10
N ILE A 9 -11.07 -13.92 -42.11
CA ILE A 9 -9.70 -13.39 -41.94
C ILE A 9 -8.75 -14.60 -41.90
N VAL A 10 -7.74 -14.60 -42.78
CA VAL A 10 -6.78 -15.70 -42.92
C VAL A 10 -5.76 -15.67 -41.78
N PRO A 11 -5.39 -16.82 -41.18
CA PRO A 11 -4.39 -16.88 -40.12
C PRO A 11 -2.99 -16.49 -40.63
N ILE A 12 -2.27 -15.72 -39.82
CA ILE A 12 -0.86 -15.36 -40.06
C ILE A 12 0.03 -16.40 -39.39
N GLN A 13 1.02 -16.93 -40.13
CA GLN A 13 2.01 -17.86 -39.59
C GLN A 13 3.22 -17.12 -38.97
N PRO A 14 3.93 -17.73 -38.00
CA PRO A 14 5.16 -17.17 -37.45
C PRO A 14 6.19 -16.88 -38.54
N THR A 15 6.74 -15.66 -38.52
CA THR A 15 7.79 -15.20 -39.43
C THR A 15 8.95 -14.61 -38.63
N PRO A 16 10.16 -14.45 -39.20
CA PRO A 16 11.33 -13.94 -38.47
C PRO A 16 11.07 -12.64 -37.70
N ASN A 17 10.27 -11.73 -38.27
CA ASN A 17 9.95 -10.44 -37.65
C ASN A 17 8.62 -10.46 -36.86
N PHE A 18 7.89 -11.58 -36.87
CA PHE A 18 6.59 -11.71 -36.22
C PHE A 18 6.45 -13.09 -35.54
N PRO A 19 7.06 -13.26 -34.34
CA PRO A 19 6.98 -14.50 -33.58
C PRO A 19 5.56 -14.80 -33.08
N ALA A 20 5.34 -16.06 -32.69
CA ALA A 20 4.03 -16.60 -32.31
C ALA A 20 3.29 -15.80 -31.22
N HIS A 21 4.00 -15.31 -30.20
CA HIS A 21 3.39 -14.53 -29.12
C HIS A 21 2.87 -13.17 -29.61
N LEU A 22 3.56 -12.53 -30.57
CA LEU A 22 3.08 -11.28 -31.17
C LEU A 22 1.86 -11.52 -32.05
N ILE A 23 1.83 -12.62 -32.83
CA ILE A 23 0.65 -12.98 -33.64
C ILE A 23 -0.58 -13.11 -32.75
N LYS A 24 -0.51 -13.93 -31.69
CA LYS A 24 -1.65 -14.17 -30.80
C LYS A 24 -2.10 -12.91 -30.05
N ALA A 25 -1.17 -12.00 -29.74
CA ALA A 25 -1.48 -10.78 -28.99
C ALA A 25 -2.04 -9.66 -29.89
N ALA A 26 -1.49 -9.47 -31.08
CA ALA A 26 -1.80 -8.36 -31.97
C ALA A 26 -2.82 -8.69 -33.08
N PHE A 27 -3.07 -9.97 -33.35
CA PHE A 27 -3.94 -10.42 -34.42
C PHE A 27 -5.03 -11.39 -33.92
N THR A 28 -6.27 -11.20 -34.39
CA THR A 28 -7.40 -12.09 -34.13
C THR A 28 -8.03 -12.48 -35.46
N THR A 29 -8.25 -13.78 -35.66
CA THR A 29 -8.96 -14.29 -36.84
C THR A 29 -10.48 -14.11 -36.73
N ASP A 30 -11.00 -13.87 -35.53
CA ASP A 30 -12.40 -13.60 -35.27
C ASP A 30 -12.70 -12.09 -35.35
N PRO A 31 -13.46 -11.64 -36.37
CA PRO A 31 -13.71 -10.23 -36.65
C PRO A 31 -14.69 -9.57 -35.67
N LEU A 32 -15.39 -10.34 -34.84
CA LEU A 32 -16.30 -9.78 -33.83
C LEU A 32 -15.55 -9.12 -32.67
N LYS A 33 -14.26 -9.44 -32.51
CA LYS A 33 -13.37 -8.86 -31.49
C LYS A 33 -12.53 -7.69 -32.00
N GLU A 34 -12.64 -7.32 -33.28
CA GLU A 34 -11.93 -6.16 -33.82
C GLU A 34 -12.40 -4.86 -33.16
N LYS A 35 -11.50 -3.87 -33.07
CA LYS A 35 -11.78 -2.53 -32.49
C LYS A 35 -12.28 -2.55 -31.04
N GLN A 36 -11.88 -3.56 -30.26
CA GLN A 36 -12.04 -3.60 -28.79
C GLN A 36 -11.15 -2.51 -28.11
N LYS A 37 -10.52 -2.83 -26.98
CA LYS A 37 -9.59 -1.94 -26.26
C LYS A 37 -8.18 -2.54 -26.19
N ALA A 38 -7.21 -1.69 -25.87
CA ALA A 38 -5.83 -2.12 -25.64
C ALA A 38 -5.75 -3.03 -24.40
N ARG A 39 -4.93 -4.09 -24.48
CA ARG A 39 -4.59 -4.96 -23.36
C ARG A 39 -3.20 -4.58 -22.85
N PHE A 40 -3.02 -4.55 -21.54
CA PHE A 40 -1.73 -4.28 -20.90
C PHE A 40 -1.09 -5.60 -20.44
N SER A 41 0.23 -5.65 -20.48
CA SER A 41 1.04 -6.75 -19.97
C SER A 41 2.27 -6.17 -19.28
N SER A 42 2.80 -6.88 -18.29
CA SER A 42 3.97 -6.47 -17.53
C SER A 42 5.23 -7.21 -17.99
N GLY A 43 6.34 -6.49 -18.10
CA GLY A 43 7.68 -7.05 -18.29
C GLY A 43 8.39 -7.27 -16.96
N GLY A 44 9.69 -7.60 -16.96
CA GLY A 44 10.44 -8.04 -15.77
C GLY A 44 10.19 -7.26 -14.47
N GLU A 45 10.55 -5.98 -14.40
CA GLU A 45 10.42 -5.17 -13.17
C GLU A 45 8.96 -4.88 -12.82
N ALA A 46 8.18 -4.37 -13.78
CA ALA A 46 6.76 -4.09 -13.58
C ALA A 46 5.95 -5.35 -13.21
N MET A 47 6.41 -6.53 -13.61
CA MET A 47 5.78 -7.80 -13.24
C MET A 47 6.05 -8.13 -11.78
N ARG A 48 7.28 -7.88 -11.29
CA ARG A 48 7.62 -8.03 -9.87
C ARG A 48 6.79 -7.08 -8.99
N GLU A 49 6.60 -5.85 -9.44
CA GLU A 49 5.76 -4.84 -8.74
C GLU A 49 4.26 -5.18 -8.74
N VAL A 50 3.75 -5.89 -9.76
CA VAL A 50 2.31 -6.17 -9.88
C VAL A 50 1.94 -7.51 -9.26
N GLN A 51 2.86 -8.48 -9.29
CA GLN A 51 2.64 -9.81 -8.72
C GLN A 51 3.05 -9.91 -7.25
N ASP A 52 3.78 -8.91 -6.73
CA ASP A 52 4.25 -8.86 -5.35
C ASP A 52 4.87 -10.18 -4.88
N ILE A 53 5.80 -10.71 -5.67
CA ILE A 53 6.44 -12.01 -5.38
C ILE A 53 7.39 -11.82 -4.19
N PRO A 54 7.13 -12.45 -3.02
CA PRO A 54 8.05 -12.41 -1.91
C PRO A 54 9.32 -13.18 -2.26
N LYS A 55 10.48 -12.56 -2.05
CA LYS A 55 11.77 -13.21 -2.28
C LYS A 55 12.05 -14.16 -1.12
N ASN A 56 11.97 -15.47 -1.37
CA ASN A 56 12.40 -16.46 -0.41
C ASN A 56 13.91 -16.35 -0.16
N LEU A 57 14.35 -16.64 1.07
CA LEU A 57 15.77 -16.64 1.40
C LEU A 57 16.47 -17.81 0.69
N GLU A 58 17.47 -17.52 -0.15
CA GLU A 58 18.23 -18.54 -0.87
C GLU A 58 19.60 -18.80 -0.22
N GLY A 59 20.67 -18.84 -1.02
CA GLY A 59 22.03 -19.14 -0.59
C GLY A 59 22.85 -17.91 -0.19
N SER A 60 24.16 -17.98 -0.46
CA SER A 60 25.13 -16.95 -0.08
C SER A 60 24.85 -15.58 -0.69
N ARG A 61 24.31 -15.53 -1.92
CA ARG A 61 23.98 -14.28 -2.60
C ARG A 61 22.88 -13.51 -1.87
N SER A 62 21.76 -14.15 -1.54
CA SER A 62 20.67 -13.50 -0.81
C SER A 62 21.13 -12.99 0.56
N ARG A 63 21.98 -13.75 1.27
CA ARG A 63 22.54 -13.32 2.56
C ARG A 63 23.48 -12.13 2.41
N ALA A 64 24.33 -12.13 1.38
CA ALA A 64 25.21 -11.01 1.09
C ALA A 64 24.41 -9.76 0.69
N GLU A 65 23.38 -9.91 -0.14
CA GLU A 65 22.45 -8.84 -0.49
C GLU A 65 21.75 -8.27 0.75
N LEU A 66 21.20 -9.13 1.62
CA LEU A 66 20.56 -8.69 2.86
C LEU A 66 21.53 -7.93 3.79
N ALA A 67 22.76 -8.40 3.93
CA ALA A 67 23.78 -7.70 4.73
C ALA A 67 24.20 -6.36 4.11
N ALA A 68 24.23 -6.29 2.77
CA ALA A 68 24.53 -5.09 2.01
C ALA A 68 23.31 -4.18 1.82
N THR A 69 22.10 -4.62 2.22
CA THR A 69 20.86 -3.85 2.07
C THR A 69 20.95 -2.67 3.02
N GLY A 70 21.42 -1.54 2.47
CA GLY A 70 21.43 -0.23 3.10
C GLY A 70 20.01 0.26 3.42
N ASP A 71 19.88 1.49 3.90
CA ASP A 71 18.59 2.06 4.25
C ASP A 71 17.72 2.29 2.99
N GLU A 72 16.79 1.37 2.71
CA GLU A 72 15.89 1.44 1.56
C GLU A 72 14.92 2.63 1.63
N GLU A 73 14.46 3.00 2.83
CA GLU A 73 13.60 4.17 3.02
C GLU A 73 14.34 5.43 2.57
N PHE A 74 15.62 5.54 2.95
CA PHE A 74 16.46 6.66 2.56
C PHE A 74 16.86 6.62 1.08
N ALA A 75 17.17 5.44 0.55
CA ALA A 75 17.49 5.27 -0.87
C ALA A 75 16.30 5.70 -1.76
N ALA A 76 15.07 5.28 -1.41
CA ALA A 76 13.87 5.71 -2.11
C ALA A 76 13.71 7.24 -2.06
N LEU A 77 13.98 7.87 -0.90
CA LEU A 77 13.94 9.32 -0.75
C LEU A 77 14.93 10.02 -1.68
N ILE A 78 16.17 9.54 -1.74
CA ILE A 78 17.20 10.07 -2.64
C ILE A 78 16.75 9.98 -4.10
N GLU A 79 16.22 8.84 -4.55
CA GLU A 79 15.76 8.65 -5.93
C GLU A 79 14.68 9.66 -6.33
N PHE A 80 13.80 10.04 -5.42
CA PHE A 80 12.78 11.06 -5.69
C PHE A 80 13.36 12.47 -5.73
N ILE A 81 14.25 12.81 -4.79
CA ILE A 81 14.92 14.12 -4.76
C ILE A 81 15.74 14.34 -6.02
N GLN A 82 16.40 13.29 -6.54
CA GLN A 82 17.12 13.33 -7.81
C GLN A 82 16.22 13.71 -9.01
N GLY A 83 14.90 13.57 -8.90
CA GLY A 83 13.96 14.07 -9.91
C GLY A 83 13.95 15.59 -10.06
N ALA A 84 14.53 16.34 -9.12
CA ALA A 84 14.74 17.79 -9.22
C ALA A 84 16.04 18.16 -9.99
N SER A 85 16.81 17.16 -10.44
CA SER A 85 17.97 17.39 -11.31
C SER A 85 17.55 17.97 -12.66
N TYR A 86 18.44 18.74 -13.29
CA TYR A 86 18.17 19.48 -14.54
C TYR A 86 17.81 18.56 -15.73
N ASP A 87 18.26 17.31 -15.70
CA ASP A 87 18.06 16.28 -16.72
C ASP A 87 16.83 15.39 -16.45
N GLN A 88 16.13 15.59 -15.32
CA GLN A 88 15.04 14.72 -14.87
C GLN A 88 13.76 15.50 -14.56
N LEU A 89 12.69 14.74 -14.36
CA LEU A 89 11.41 15.27 -13.89
C LEU A 89 11.06 14.60 -12.56
N ILE A 90 10.40 15.36 -11.69
CA ILE A 90 9.83 14.83 -10.45
C ILE A 90 8.71 13.85 -10.81
N SER A 91 8.94 12.57 -10.54
CA SER A 91 8.04 11.48 -10.89
C SER A 91 7.12 11.12 -9.74
N GLY A 92 5.80 11.13 -10.00
CA GLY A 92 4.81 10.63 -9.06
C GLY A 92 4.96 9.13 -8.75
N ARG A 93 5.58 8.33 -9.63
CA ARG A 93 5.88 6.92 -9.35
C ARG A 93 7.01 6.78 -8.33
N ARG A 94 8.05 7.62 -8.41
CA ARG A 94 9.13 7.66 -7.40
C ARG A 94 8.60 8.13 -6.04
N PHE A 95 7.70 9.13 -6.04
CA PHE A 95 7.00 9.52 -4.82
C PHE A 95 6.15 8.38 -4.23
N LYS A 96 5.41 7.66 -5.07
CA LYS A 96 4.62 6.51 -4.63
C LYS A 96 5.52 5.43 -4.02
N LYS A 97 6.66 5.10 -4.65
CA LYS A 97 7.63 4.13 -4.10
C LYS A 97 8.11 4.52 -2.70
N ILE A 98 8.39 5.81 -2.45
CA ILE A 98 8.72 6.30 -1.11
C ILE A 98 7.55 6.12 -0.16
N TYR A 99 6.36 6.56 -0.58
CA TYR A 99 5.17 6.48 0.24
C TYR A 99 4.93 5.04 0.68
N ASP A 100 4.95 4.10 -0.27
CA ASP A 100 4.75 2.67 -0.06
C ASP A 100 5.82 2.12 0.90
N LYS A 101 7.09 2.51 0.76
CA LYS A 101 8.18 2.12 1.67
C LYS A 101 8.02 2.67 3.09
N LEU A 102 7.67 3.95 3.22
CA LEU A 102 7.40 4.55 4.53
C LEU A 102 6.15 3.97 5.20
N SER A 103 5.20 3.42 4.42
CA SER A 103 3.96 2.80 4.92
C SER A 103 4.01 1.27 4.95
N GLU A 104 5.17 0.66 4.68
CA GLU A 104 5.30 -0.81 4.55
C GLU A 104 4.90 -1.53 5.85
N ASN A 105 5.21 -0.91 6.99
CA ASN A 105 4.94 -1.47 8.32
C ASN A 105 3.55 -1.09 8.89
N ASP A 106 2.65 -0.51 8.08
CA ASP A 106 1.31 -0.09 8.51
C ASP A 106 0.52 -1.24 9.16
N ASP A 107 0.58 -2.44 8.60
CA ASP A 107 -0.14 -3.62 9.09
C ASP A 107 0.25 -3.98 10.54
N MET A 108 1.55 -3.91 10.85
CA MET A 108 2.05 -4.15 12.20
C MET A 108 1.67 -3.02 13.16
N PHE A 109 1.84 -1.77 12.74
CA PHE A 109 1.48 -0.61 13.57
C PHE A 109 -0.01 -0.61 13.88
N VAL A 110 -0.86 -0.89 12.90
CA VAL A 110 -2.32 -1.02 13.06
C VAL A 110 -2.65 -2.14 14.04
N TRP A 111 -2.02 -3.31 13.92
CA TRP A 111 -2.24 -4.40 14.85
C TRP A 111 -1.87 -4.02 16.29
N LEU A 112 -0.71 -3.39 16.49
CA LEU A 112 -0.27 -2.92 17.80
C LEU A 112 -1.16 -1.81 18.37
N CYS A 113 -1.65 -0.87 17.54
CA CYS A 113 -2.67 0.11 17.96
C CYS A 113 -3.91 -0.58 18.52
N HIS A 114 -4.38 -1.67 17.90
CA HIS A 114 -5.51 -2.44 18.41
C HIS A 114 -5.17 -3.12 19.74
N THR A 115 -4.01 -3.75 19.89
CA THR A 115 -3.61 -4.37 21.17
C THR A 115 -3.54 -3.38 22.33
N ALA A 116 -3.11 -2.13 22.06
CA ALA A 116 -2.99 -1.08 23.06
C ALA A 116 -4.35 -0.43 23.41
N MET A 117 -5.20 -0.17 22.41
CA MET A 117 -6.39 0.67 22.58
C MET A 117 -7.72 -0.09 22.57
N ALA A 118 -7.83 -1.22 21.86
CA ALA A 118 -9.10 -1.93 21.71
C ALA A 118 -9.43 -2.90 22.87
N VAL A 119 -8.45 -3.25 23.71
CA VAL A 119 -8.63 -4.23 24.81
C VAL A 119 -8.81 -3.52 26.15
N LEU A 120 -9.97 -3.69 26.82
CA LEU A 120 -10.31 -2.92 28.03
C LEU A 120 -9.35 -3.17 29.22
N ASN A 121 -9.01 -4.42 29.51
CA ASN A 121 -8.02 -4.77 30.51
C ASN A 121 -7.16 -5.91 29.98
N PRO A 122 -5.95 -5.63 29.46
CA PRO A 122 -5.02 -6.66 29.02
C PRO A 122 -4.18 -7.23 30.18
N GLY A 123 -4.36 -6.75 31.41
CA GLY A 123 -3.52 -7.08 32.57
C GLY A 123 -2.32 -6.14 32.67
N ASP A 124 -1.37 -6.47 33.53
CA ASP A 124 -0.13 -5.71 33.62
C ASP A 124 0.77 -6.03 32.41
N MET A 125 0.79 -5.11 31.45
CA MET A 125 1.60 -5.22 30.23
C MET A 125 3.11 -5.13 30.47
N ARG A 126 3.54 -4.67 31.66
CA ARG A 126 4.95 -4.67 32.06
C ARG A 126 5.38 -6.03 32.59
N SER A 127 4.44 -6.87 33.01
CA SER A 127 4.74 -8.23 33.45
C SER A 127 5.39 -9.02 32.31
N ARG A 128 6.43 -9.79 32.62
CA ARG A 128 7.18 -10.55 31.61
C ARG A 128 6.30 -11.56 30.87
N LEU A 129 5.27 -12.09 31.52
CA LEU A 129 4.35 -13.05 30.90
C LEU A 129 3.57 -12.42 29.74
N VAL A 130 2.80 -11.36 30.02
CA VAL A 130 1.96 -10.70 29.01
C VAL A 130 2.82 -10.01 27.95
N TYR A 131 3.96 -9.43 28.37
CA TYR A 131 4.94 -8.87 27.46
C TYR A 131 5.47 -9.91 26.46
N ASN A 132 5.83 -11.12 26.93
CA ASN A 132 6.32 -12.18 26.06
C ASN A 132 5.22 -12.72 25.13
N HIS A 133 3.95 -12.76 25.58
CA HIS A 133 2.82 -13.07 24.69
C HIS A 133 2.69 -12.03 23.58
N LEU A 134 2.73 -10.73 23.91
CA LEU A 134 2.68 -9.66 22.92
C LEU A 134 3.85 -9.76 21.93
N LYS A 135 5.07 -10.00 22.43
CA LYS A 135 6.27 -10.12 21.60
C LYS A 135 6.16 -11.26 20.59
N ALA A 136 5.84 -12.47 21.05
CA ALA A 136 5.73 -13.63 20.18
C ALA A 136 4.65 -13.46 19.10
N LEU A 137 3.51 -12.87 19.46
CA LEU A 137 2.42 -12.61 18.51
C LEU A 137 2.81 -11.52 17.50
N ALA A 138 3.54 -10.49 17.93
CA ALA A 138 4.00 -9.44 17.03
C ALA A 138 5.03 -9.98 16.01
N GLU A 139 5.95 -10.84 16.44
CA GLU A 139 6.89 -11.51 15.52
C GLU A 139 6.15 -12.41 14.51
N ALA A 140 5.14 -13.15 14.95
CA ALA A 140 4.33 -14.02 14.08
C ALA A 140 3.44 -13.25 13.08
N VAL A 141 2.97 -12.04 13.43
CA VAL A 141 2.27 -11.16 12.49
C VAL A 141 3.26 -10.54 11.50
N ALA A 142 4.49 -10.22 11.92
CA ALA A 142 5.51 -9.62 11.07
C ALA A 142 5.99 -10.59 9.98
N SER A 143 6.15 -11.87 10.32
CA SER A 143 6.58 -12.91 9.37
C SER A 143 5.46 -13.44 8.48
N GLY A 144 4.20 -13.02 8.72
CA GLY A 144 3.04 -13.53 8.00
C GLY A 144 2.61 -14.94 8.41
N GLU A 145 3.13 -15.47 9.52
CA GLU A 145 2.73 -16.78 10.06
C GLU A 145 1.30 -16.77 10.62
N MET A 146 0.84 -15.60 11.10
CA MET A 146 -0.49 -15.42 11.66
C MET A 146 -1.20 -14.22 11.04
N THR A 147 -2.50 -14.38 10.76
CA THR A 147 -3.35 -13.24 10.41
C THR A 147 -3.54 -12.32 11.62
N GLN A 148 -3.70 -11.02 11.37
CA GLN A 148 -3.91 -10.01 12.42
C GLN A 148 -5.09 -10.36 13.34
N ARG A 149 -6.20 -10.84 12.76
CA ARG A 149 -7.40 -11.26 13.50
C ARG A 149 -7.09 -12.41 14.44
N THR A 150 -6.42 -13.45 13.94
CA THR A 150 -6.07 -14.61 14.75
C THR A 150 -5.12 -14.21 15.88
N ALA A 151 -4.06 -13.46 15.57
CA ALA A 151 -3.11 -12.98 16.57
C ALA A 151 -3.77 -12.09 17.64
N PHE A 152 -4.70 -11.21 17.26
CA PHE A 152 -5.45 -10.39 18.21
C PHE A 152 -6.34 -11.23 19.13
N ARG A 153 -7.02 -12.25 18.58
CA ARG A 153 -7.82 -13.19 19.37
C ARG A 153 -6.97 -14.03 20.32
N PHE A 154 -5.77 -14.43 19.92
CA PHE A 154 -4.83 -15.10 20.82
C PHE A 154 -4.36 -14.18 21.94
N TYR A 155 -4.13 -12.90 21.65
CA TYR A 155 -3.73 -11.91 22.64
C TYR A 155 -4.83 -11.65 23.70
N GLU A 156 -6.09 -11.51 23.28
CA GLU A 156 -7.20 -11.31 24.23
C GLU A 156 -7.46 -12.56 25.09
N SER A 157 -7.25 -13.77 24.54
CA SER A 157 -7.50 -15.05 25.21
C SER A 157 -6.29 -15.63 25.94
N ALA A 158 -5.13 -14.96 25.88
CA ALA A 158 -3.91 -15.44 26.50
C ALA A 158 -4.09 -15.62 28.02
N VAL A 159 -3.39 -16.62 28.59
CA VAL A 159 -3.44 -16.88 30.03
C VAL A 159 -2.74 -15.74 30.77
N ARG A 160 -3.45 -15.09 31.69
CA ARG A 160 -2.94 -13.94 32.47
C ARG A 160 -2.73 -14.29 33.94
N SER A 161 -3.81 -14.66 34.62
CA SER A 161 -3.79 -15.10 36.01
C SER A 161 -5.06 -15.91 36.33
N PRO A 162 -5.04 -16.78 37.36
CA PRO A 162 -6.26 -17.40 37.88
C PRO A 162 -7.21 -16.31 38.41
N ALA A 163 -8.52 -16.58 38.33
CA ALA A 163 -9.58 -15.68 38.81
C ALA A 163 -9.44 -14.21 38.34
N TYR A 164 -9.00 -14.01 37.09
CA TYR A 164 -8.62 -12.69 36.55
C TYR A 164 -9.68 -11.59 36.76
N ARG A 165 -10.97 -11.91 36.61
CA ARG A 165 -12.06 -10.94 36.80
C ARG A 165 -12.20 -10.48 38.26
N GLU A 166 -12.00 -11.38 39.21
CA GLU A 166 -12.08 -11.06 40.64
C GLU A 166 -10.90 -10.20 41.09
N ILE A 167 -9.70 -10.46 40.54
CA ILE A 167 -8.52 -9.63 40.76
C ILE A 167 -8.73 -8.25 40.13
N ALA A 168 -9.28 -8.20 38.92
CA ALA A 168 -9.56 -6.94 38.22
C ALA A 168 -10.58 -6.08 38.98
N ALA A 169 -11.60 -6.68 39.60
CA ALA A 169 -12.59 -5.97 40.42
C ALA A 169 -11.98 -5.30 41.67
N ARG A 170 -10.79 -5.71 42.10
CA ARG A 170 -10.04 -5.05 43.19
C ARG A 170 -9.25 -3.84 42.73
N GLN A 171 -9.05 -3.67 41.42
CA GLN A 171 -8.20 -2.62 40.84
C GLN A 171 -8.98 -1.60 40.00
N LEU A 172 -10.05 -2.05 39.33
CA LEU A 172 -10.75 -1.28 38.30
C LEU A 172 -12.25 -1.26 38.57
N GLU A 173 -12.85 -0.08 38.50
CA GLU A 173 -14.30 0.11 38.68
C GLU A 173 -15.09 -0.33 37.43
N SER A 174 -14.65 0.10 36.24
CA SER A 174 -15.32 -0.18 34.95
C SER A 174 -14.66 -1.30 34.15
N GLY A 175 -13.62 -1.92 34.70
CA GLY A 175 -12.80 -2.90 33.99
C GLY A 175 -11.89 -2.30 32.91
N ALA A 176 -11.74 -0.97 32.84
CA ALA A 176 -10.84 -0.29 31.90
C ALA A 176 -9.49 0.07 32.57
N ALA A 177 -8.40 -0.55 32.13
CA ALA A 177 -7.05 -0.25 32.60
C ALA A 177 -6.44 0.99 31.91
N THR A 178 -5.42 1.58 32.54
CA THR A 178 -4.63 2.68 31.97
C THR A 178 -3.84 2.21 30.74
N ARG A 179 -3.70 3.10 29.75
CA ARG A 179 -3.15 2.74 28.42
C ARG A 179 -1.64 2.81 28.30
N LEU A 180 -0.97 3.51 29.22
CA LEU A 180 0.47 3.79 29.14
C LEU A 180 1.33 2.51 29.12
N ALA A 181 0.96 1.52 29.94
CA ALA A 181 1.68 0.23 29.97
C ALA A 181 1.56 -0.52 28.64
N GLY A 182 0.41 -0.45 27.97
CA GLY A 182 0.21 -1.05 26.65
C GLY A 182 1.02 -0.35 25.56
N ILE A 183 1.00 0.99 25.52
CA ILE A 183 1.75 1.78 24.53
C ILE A 183 3.26 1.59 24.71
N SER A 184 3.77 1.65 25.94
CA SER A 184 5.20 1.45 26.22
C SER A 184 5.66 0.03 25.90
N ALA A 185 4.88 -1.00 26.24
CA ALA A 185 5.19 -2.39 25.89
C ALA A 185 5.20 -2.61 24.36
N ALA A 186 4.18 -2.11 23.65
CA ALA A 186 4.11 -2.23 22.19
C ALA A 186 5.30 -1.53 21.48
N ALA A 187 5.67 -0.33 21.93
CA ALA A 187 6.84 0.39 21.41
C ALA A 187 8.15 -0.37 21.69
N ASP A 188 8.31 -0.90 22.90
CA ASP A 188 9.51 -1.66 23.25
C ASP A 188 9.62 -2.99 22.50
N VAL A 189 8.50 -3.68 22.26
CA VAL A 189 8.43 -4.90 21.45
C VAL A 189 8.93 -4.63 20.03
N MET A 190 8.45 -3.57 19.36
CA MET A 190 8.92 -3.18 18.02
C MET A 190 10.41 -2.85 17.99
N ARG A 191 10.90 -2.19 19.04
CA ARG A 191 12.33 -1.86 19.19
C ARG A 191 13.18 -3.11 19.36
N GLN A 192 12.74 -4.08 20.16
CA GLN A 192 13.50 -5.30 20.45
C GLN A 192 13.52 -6.29 19.29
N MET A 193 12.44 -6.40 18.52
CA MET A 193 12.40 -7.29 17.34
C MET A 193 13.20 -6.73 16.15
N GLY A 194 13.56 -5.45 16.17
CA GLY A 194 14.22 -4.80 15.04
C GLY A 194 13.30 -4.57 13.84
N LEU A 195 12.00 -4.31 14.09
CA LEU A 195 10.99 -4.13 13.04
C LEU A 195 11.34 -3.00 12.09
N THR A 196 11.86 -1.91 12.63
CA THR A 196 12.24 -0.73 11.88
C THR A 196 13.73 -0.50 11.95
N ARG A 197 14.31 -0.08 10.82
CA ARG A 197 15.73 0.26 10.76
C ARG A 197 16.07 1.48 11.61
N ARG A 198 15.14 2.44 11.68
CA ARG A 198 15.30 3.70 12.42
C ARG A 198 14.51 3.60 13.73
N PRO A 199 15.16 3.66 14.90
CA PRO A 199 14.54 3.26 16.16
C PRO A 199 13.31 4.09 16.54
N MET A 200 13.31 5.39 16.24
CA MET A 200 12.22 6.30 16.64
C MET A 200 10.92 6.12 15.83
N SER A 201 11.02 5.61 14.60
CA SER A 201 9.86 5.46 13.70
C SER A 201 8.76 4.60 14.33
N SER A 202 9.14 3.56 15.06
CA SER A 202 8.21 2.62 15.69
C SER A 202 7.29 3.30 16.72
N TYR A 203 7.90 4.05 17.66
CA TYR A 203 7.16 4.80 18.67
C TYR A 203 6.33 5.92 18.04
N PHE A 204 6.91 6.66 17.08
CA PHE A 204 6.23 7.78 16.43
C PHE A 204 4.95 7.34 15.71
N GLU A 205 5.01 6.30 14.87
CA GLU A 205 3.86 5.79 14.12
C GLU A 205 2.76 5.26 15.03
N LEU A 206 3.13 4.49 16.05
CA LEU A 206 2.17 3.98 17.04
C LEU A 206 1.46 5.13 17.77
N TYR A 207 2.23 6.12 18.23
CA TYR A 207 1.69 7.27 18.93
C TYR A 207 0.77 8.11 18.04
N GLN A 208 1.26 8.49 16.85
CA GLN A 208 0.55 9.37 15.92
C GLN A 208 -0.82 8.79 15.52
N ARG A 209 -0.89 7.49 15.21
CA ARG A 209 -2.15 6.82 14.84
C ARG A 209 -3.17 6.81 15.99
N ILE A 210 -2.72 6.66 17.23
CA ILE A 210 -3.58 6.74 18.42
C ILE A 210 -4.11 8.16 18.60
N VAL A 211 -3.25 9.17 18.46
CA VAL A 211 -3.65 10.59 18.54
C VAL A 211 -4.70 10.92 17.49
N GLU A 212 -4.49 10.55 16.23
CA GLU A 212 -5.43 10.83 15.14
C GLU A 212 -6.79 10.14 15.35
N ARG A 213 -6.80 8.93 15.90
CA ARG A 213 -8.04 8.21 16.19
C ARG A 213 -8.82 8.81 17.36
N SER A 214 -8.15 9.56 18.25
CA SER A 214 -8.77 10.12 19.46
C SER A 214 -9.90 11.10 19.15
N GLU A 215 -9.86 11.75 17.98
CA GLU A 215 -10.89 12.69 17.51
C GLU A 215 -12.12 12.01 16.88
N ALA A 216 -12.09 10.69 16.70
CA ALA A 216 -13.19 9.96 16.06
C ALA A 216 -14.35 9.70 17.04
N MET A 217 -15.58 9.70 16.52
CA MET A 217 -16.74 9.22 17.28
C MET A 217 -16.56 7.74 17.63
N THR A 218 -16.73 7.38 18.91
CA THR A 218 -16.47 6.03 19.44
C THR A 218 -15.07 5.51 19.06
N PRO A 219 -13.98 6.15 19.55
CA PRO A 219 -12.64 5.98 18.98
C PRO A 219 -12.05 4.59 19.18
N TRP A 220 -12.41 3.90 20.27
CA TRP A 220 -11.82 2.62 20.69
C TRP A 220 -12.76 1.41 20.49
N GLY A 221 -13.97 1.64 19.98
CA GLY A 221 -14.91 0.59 19.58
C GLY A 221 -14.78 0.31 18.09
N PHE A 222 -14.68 -0.97 17.72
CA PHE A 222 -14.49 -1.39 16.33
C PHE A 222 -15.58 -2.39 15.91
N PRO A 223 -16.17 -2.23 14.70
CA PRO A 223 -17.03 -3.25 14.13
C PRO A 223 -16.20 -4.53 13.89
N PRO A 224 -16.59 -5.70 14.42
CA PRO A 224 -15.74 -6.89 14.43
C PRO A 224 -15.37 -7.40 13.03
N LEU A 225 -16.23 -7.17 12.03
CA LEU A 225 -15.96 -7.53 10.64
C LEU A 225 -14.87 -6.64 10.04
N PHE A 226 -14.89 -5.33 10.31
CA PHE A 226 -13.98 -4.34 9.71
C PHE A 226 -12.75 -4.00 10.55
N GLN A 227 -12.61 -4.61 11.73
CA GLN A 227 -11.46 -4.38 12.62
C GLN A 227 -10.14 -4.90 12.03
N PHE A 228 -10.19 -6.04 11.35
CA PHE A 228 -9.05 -6.73 10.77
C PHE A 228 -9.38 -7.27 9.38
N GLU A 229 -8.40 -7.92 8.74
CA GLU A 229 -8.56 -8.67 7.50
C GLU A 229 -9.83 -9.54 7.50
N GLU A 230 -10.62 -9.37 6.44
CA GLU A 230 -11.89 -10.05 6.16
C GLU A 230 -12.09 -10.04 4.64
N ARG A 231 -13.02 -10.84 4.12
CA ARG A 231 -13.32 -10.89 2.69
C ARG A 231 -13.77 -9.53 2.13
N LEU A 232 -14.53 -8.76 2.91
CA LEU A 232 -14.97 -7.41 2.60
C LEU A 232 -14.16 -6.41 3.43
N SER A 233 -13.33 -5.61 2.74
CA SER A 233 -12.54 -4.55 3.40
C SER A 233 -13.14 -3.17 3.16
N LEU A 234 -12.98 -2.28 4.15
CA LEU A 234 -13.22 -0.85 3.95
C LEU A 234 -12.25 -0.28 2.90
N GLU A 235 -12.72 0.76 2.19
CA GLU A 235 -11.85 1.58 1.34
C GLU A 235 -10.63 2.06 2.16
N PRO A 236 -9.41 2.14 1.59
CA PRO A 236 -8.19 2.43 2.34
C PRO A 236 -8.28 3.66 3.26
N ARG A 237 -9.01 4.70 2.86
CA ARG A 237 -9.25 5.93 3.65
C ARG A 237 -10.06 5.72 4.93
N LEU A 238 -10.92 4.69 4.96
CA LEU A 238 -11.84 4.40 6.06
C LEU A 238 -11.29 3.34 7.01
N ARG A 239 -10.15 2.70 6.65
CA ARG A 239 -9.51 1.71 7.50
C ARG A 239 -9.04 2.38 8.80
N PHE A 240 -9.27 1.68 9.92
CA PHE A 240 -8.87 2.16 11.24
C PHE A 240 -7.35 2.28 11.35
N PHE A 241 -6.88 3.32 12.05
CA PHE A 241 -5.45 3.62 12.24
C PHE A 241 -4.64 3.70 10.92
N SER A 242 -5.31 3.94 9.79
CA SER A 242 -4.64 4.04 8.48
C SER A 242 -4.10 5.45 8.24
N ARG A 243 -2.93 5.51 7.59
CA ARG A 243 -2.30 6.76 7.16
C ARG A 243 -3.12 7.52 6.10
N ALA A 244 -4.02 6.83 5.39
CA ALA A 244 -4.75 7.37 4.24
C ALA A 244 -6.00 8.20 4.60
N SER A 245 -6.38 8.27 5.88
CA SER A 245 -7.62 8.93 6.33
C SER A 245 -7.70 10.44 5.98
N GLN A 246 -6.56 11.11 5.73
CA GLN A 246 -6.51 12.57 5.48
C GLN A 246 -6.51 13.01 4.00
N GLN A 247 -6.22 12.13 3.02
CA GLN A 247 -5.80 12.58 1.67
C GLN A 247 -6.92 13.08 0.72
N GLN A 248 -8.20 12.91 1.03
CA GLN A 248 -9.28 13.11 0.03
C GLN A 248 -10.07 14.43 0.16
N LEU A 249 -9.91 15.16 1.26
CA LEU A 249 -10.63 16.43 1.48
C LEU A 249 -10.19 17.52 0.48
N GLU A 250 -8.96 17.42 -0.06
CA GLU A 250 -8.40 18.39 -1.00
C GLU A 250 -8.77 18.13 -2.48
N ARG A 251 -8.99 16.87 -2.89
CA ARG A 251 -9.23 16.54 -4.32
C ARG A 251 -10.60 16.92 -4.83
N ARG A 252 -11.63 16.98 -3.97
CA ARG A 252 -13.00 17.36 -4.38
C ARG A 252 -13.16 18.84 -4.76
N ARG A 253 -12.20 19.71 -4.42
CA ARG A 253 -12.30 21.16 -4.66
C ARG A 253 -11.83 21.62 -6.05
N ARG A 254 -11.24 20.75 -6.88
CA ARG A 254 -10.76 21.10 -8.23
C ARG A 254 -11.73 20.60 -9.30
N GLY A 255 -12.93 21.16 -9.33
CA GLY A 255 -13.87 20.99 -10.44
C GLY A 255 -13.60 22.03 -11.51
N THR A 256 -12.95 21.64 -12.61
CA THR A 256 -12.94 22.43 -13.85
C THR A 256 -13.74 21.70 -14.93
N ILE A 257 -14.38 22.47 -15.82
CA ILE A 257 -15.14 21.97 -16.96
C ILE A 257 -14.13 21.49 -18.01
N PHE A 258 -13.62 20.27 -17.85
CA PHE A 258 -12.83 19.63 -18.91
C PHE A 258 -13.78 19.05 -19.97
N SER A 259 -13.62 19.49 -21.22
CA SER A 259 -14.27 18.86 -22.37
C SER A 259 -13.58 17.53 -22.70
N PRO A 260 -14.33 16.46 -23.04
CA PRO A 260 -13.77 15.19 -23.49
C PRO A 260 -12.79 15.31 -24.67
N HIS A 261 -12.84 16.41 -25.43
CA HIS A 261 -11.99 16.62 -26.60
C HIS A 261 -10.64 17.30 -26.27
N THR A 262 -10.46 17.85 -25.07
CA THR A 262 -9.23 18.55 -24.65
C THR A 262 -8.33 17.71 -23.72
N ILE A 263 -8.65 16.42 -23.54
CA ILE A 263 -7.98 15.51 -22.58
C ILE A 263 -6.44 15.51 -22.76
N LEU A 264 -5.96 15.56 -24.01
CA LEU A 264 -4.54 15.49 -24.36
C LEU A 264 -3.83 16.86 -24.31
N GLN A 265 -4.55 17.98 -24.32
CA GLN A 265 -4.01 19.31 -24.65
C GLN A 265 -3.29 20.01 -23.49
N GLY A 266 -3.39 19.50 -22.27
CA GLY A 266 -2.65 20.05 -21.12
C GLY A 266 -1.19 19.61 -21.07
N ARG A 267 -0.46 20.07 -20.05
CA ARG A 267 0.82 19.48 -19.65
C ARG A 267 0.58 18.09 -19.07
N ARG A 268 0.62 17.07 -19.92
CA ARG A 268 0.35 15.67 -19.56
C ARG A 268 1.63 14.85 -19.64
N ILE A 269 1.96 14.15 -18.55
CA ILE A 269 2.95 13.07 -18.59
C ILE A 269 2.29 11.87 -19.26
N PHE A 270 2.83 11.44 -20.39
CA PHE A 270 2.33 10.27 -21.12
C PHE A 270 3.06 9.01 -20.71
N TRP A 271 2.34 7.89 -20.75
CA TRP A 271 2.97 6.56 -20.74
C TRP A 271 3.27 6.10 -22.17
N ILE A 272 2.29 6.17 -23.05
CA ILE A 272 2.45 5.96 -24.49
C ILE A 272 2.11 7.30 -25.17
N PRO A 273 3.07 7.95 -25.84
CA PRO A 273 2.77 9.19 -26.57
C PRO A 273 1.79 8.88 -27.70
N PRO A 274 0.78 9.76 -27.95
CA PRO A 274 -0.09 9.60 -29.10
C PRO A 274 0.69 9.60 -30.41
N THR A 275 0.26 8.77 -31.35
CA THR A 275 0.85 8.63 -32.69
C THR A 275 -0.09 9.16 -33.76
N TRP A 276 0.44 9.58 -34.91
CA TRP A 276 -0.35 10.22 -35.98
C TRP A 276 -1.48 9.36 -36.54
N ASN A 277 -1.36 8.03 -36.51
CA ASN A 277 -2.44 7.11 -36.88
C ASN A 277 -3.64 7.16 -35.92
N ARG A 278 -3.46 7.62 -34.67
CA ARG A 278 -4.51 7.65 -33.63
C ARG A 278 -4.92 9.04 -33.19
N ALA A 279 -4.07 10.05 -33.35
CA ALA A 279 -4.34 11.42 -32.97
C ALA A 279 -3.99 12.38 -34.11
N GLY A 280 -5.02 12.82 -34.86
CA GLY A 280 -4.80 13.59 -36.10
C GLY A 280 -4.35 15.04 -35.91
N ARG A 281 -4.78 15.71 -34.83
CA ARG A 281 -4.52 17.16 -34.61
C ARG A 281 -3.73 17.47 -33.34
N PHE A 282 -3.30 16.45 -32.61
CA PHE A 282 -2.50 16.66 -31.41
C PHE A 282 -1.06 16.95 -31.80
N ILE A 283 -0.54 18.11 -31.40
CA ILE A 283 0.81 18.56 -31.78
C ILE A 283 1.86 18.03 -30.81
N GLY A 284 1.55 18.01 -29.51
CA GLY A 284 2.45 17.50 -28.46
C GLY A 284 2.24 18.22 -27.11
N PRO A 285 2.65 17.63 -25.98
CA PRO A 285 2.46 18.21 -24.65
C PRO A 285 3.39 19.41 -24.35
N HIS A 286 4.46 19.57 -25.12
CA HIS A 286 5.46 20.60 -24.89
C HIS A 286 5.08 21.95 -25.53
N VAL A 287 4.14 21.95 -26.49
CA VAL A 287 3.78 23.13 -27.28
C VAL A 287 3.05 24.17 -26.44
N ASN A 288 3.47 25.43 -26.56
CA ASN A 288 2.74 26.58 -26.06
C ASN A 288 2.16 27.36 -27.25
N MET A 289 0.84 27.28 -27.45
CA MET A 289 0.16 27.96 -28.57
C MET A 289 0.12 29.48 -28.39
N TYR A 290 0.19 29.96 -27.15
CA TYR A 290 0.08 31.38 -26.81
C TYR A 290 1.22 31.75 -25.87
N PRO A 291 2.46 31.90 -26.38
CA PRO A 291 3.59 32.34 -25.57
C PRO A 291 3.36 33.79 -25.11
N GLY A 292 3.48 34.02 -23.80
CA GLY A 292 3.51 35.37 -23.24
C GLY A 292 4.88 36.02 -23.44
N LEU A 293 4.92 37.35 -23.39
CA LEU A 293 6.18 38.08 -23.32
C LEU A 293 6.87 37.70 -22.01
N THR A 294 7.99 37.00 -22.12
CA THR A 294 8.87 36.68 -20.99
C THR A 294 10.09 37.58 -21.15
N PRO A 295 10.24 38.64 -20.34
CA PRO A 295 11.43 39.47 -20.38
C PRO A 295 12.57 38.68 -19.77
N ASP A 296 13.54 38.33 -20.61
CA ASP A 296 14.92 38.22 -20.18
C ASP A 296 15.60 39.57 -20.48
#